data_AF-A0A8K1ZY20-F1
#
_entry.id   AF-A0A8K1ZY20-F1
#
_cell.length_a   1.000
_cell.length_b   1.000
_cell.length_c   1.000
_cell.angle_alpha   90.00
_cell.angle_beta   90.00
_cell.angle_gamma   90.00
#
_symmetry.space_group_name_H-M   'P 1'
#
loop_
_entity.id
_entity.type
_entity.pdbx_description
1 polymer ?
#
loop_
_entity_poly.entity_id
_entity_poly.type
_entity_poly.pdbx_seq_one_letter_code
_entity_poly.pdbx_strand_id
1 'polypeptide(L)'
;MAGVDSLPVREKIAFRRKSIRVMGDLVNLSLLMVRAEDYQRARDNFFASGRRIWFMFGGTVKRLDADLGNKIEAKFNSINTMLDQQAPTKNALVSDLTELDRLMQIAVKTSDEGI
;
A
#
# COMPACT_ATOMS: atom_id res chain seq x y z
N MET A 1 -12.07 -2.14 -23.62
CA MET A 1 -11.26 -3.06 -22.80
C MET A 1 -12.13 -3.61 -21.69
N ALA A 2 -12.17 -4.92 -21.51
CA ALA A 2 -12.86 -5.54 -20.39
C ALA A 2 -12.12 -5.18 -19.09
N GLY A 3 -12.77 -4.43 -18.19
CA GLY A 3 -12.19 -4.03 -16.90
C GLY A 3 -12.31 -5.14 -15.85
N VAL A 4 -11.68 -4.96 -14.69
CA VAL A 4 -11.76 -5.89 -13.53
C VAL A 4 -13.21 -6.23 -13.17
N ASP A 5 -14.13 -5.30 -13.41
CA ASP A 5 -15.57 -5.46 -13.16
C ASP A 5 -16.26 -6.52 -14.03
N SER A 6 -15.65 -6.91 -15.15
CA SER A 6 -16.17 -7.95 -16.05
C SER A 6 -15.69 -9.36 -15.70
N LEU A 7 -14.73 -9.50 -14.77
CA LEU A 7 -14.20 -10.80 -14.38
C LEU A 7 -15.19 -11.63 -13.55
N PRO A 8 -15.16 -12.96 -13.65
CA PRO A 8 -15.84 -13.85 -12.71
C PRO A 8 -15.45 -13.55 -11.25
N VAL A 9 -16.35 -13.78 -10.30
CA VAL A 9 -16.15 -13.45 -8.87
C VAL A 9 -14.83 -14.03 -8.32
N ARG A 10 -14.51 -15.28 -8.64
CA ARG A 10 -13.26 -15.93 -8.21
C ARG A 10 -12.01 -15.23 -8.74
N GLU A 11 -12.05 -14.75 -9.98
CA GLU A 11 -10.94 -14.01 -10.59
C GLU A 11 -10.81 -12.60 -10.02
N LYS A 12 -11.92 -11.92 -9.73
CA LYS A 12 -11.92 -10.63 -9.00
C LYS A 12 -11.25 -10.76 -7.63
N ILE A 13 -11.58 -11.83 -6.91
CA ILE A 13 -11.00 -12.15 -5.62
C ILE A 13 -9.49 -12.40 -5.74
N ALA A 14 -9.06 -13.25 -6.67
CA ALA A 14 -7.65 -13.56 -6.89
C ALA A 14 -6.85 -12.32 -7.33
N PHE A 15 -7.44 -11.49 -8.21
CA PHE A 15 -6.85 -10.23 -8.65
C PHE A 15 -6.67 -9.28 -7.48
N ARG A 16 -7.68 -9.10 -6.62
CA ARG A 16 -7.59 -8.30 -5.40
C ARG A 16 -6.46 -8.76 -4.49
N ARG A 17 -6.40 -10.07 -4.19
CA ARG A 17 -5.33 -10.66 -3.36
C ARG A 17 -3.95 -10.34 -3.92
N LYS A 18 -3.78 -10.52 -5.23
CA LYS A 18 -2.53 -10.20 -5.92
C LYS A 18 -2.19 -8.71 -5.83
N SER A 19 -3.18 -7.83 -6.01
CA SER A 19 -2.97 -6.38 -5.92
C SER A 19 -2.52 -5.92 -4.53
N ILE A 20 -3.14 -6.42 -3.46
CA ILE A 20 -2.74 -6.08 -2.08
C ILE A 20 -1.30 -6.56 -1.80
N ARG A 21 -0.90 -7.74 -2.33
CA ARG A 21 0.49 -8.22 -2.23
C ARG A 21 1.47 -7.32 -2.98
N VAL A 22 1.16 -6.97 -4.24
CA VAL A 22 2.00 -6.04 -5.03
C VAL A 22 2.17 -4.70 -4.31
N MET A 23 1.15 -4.22 -3.62
CA MET A 23 1.24 -3.01 -2.83
C MET A 23 2.19 -3.17 -1.63
N GLY A 24 2.20 -4.32 -0.95
CA GLY A 24 3.21 -4.64 0.06
C GLY A 24 4.64 -4.68 -0.51
N ASP A 25 4.82 -5.27 -1.70
CA ASP A 25 6.13 -5.29 -2.38
C ASP A 25 6.63 -3.88 -2.71
N LEU A 26 5.73 -2.99 -3.15
CA LEU A 26 6.05 -1.58 -3.41
C LEU A 26 6.44 -0.83 -2.13
N VAL A 27 5.80 -1.11 -0.99
CA VAL A 27 6.18 -0.55 0.31
C VAL A 27 7.62 -0.96 0.66
N ASN A 28 7.95 -2.24 0.48
CA ASN A 28 9.30 -2.75 0.74
C ASN A 28 10.36 -2.14 -0.18
N LEU A 29 10.08 -1.99 -1.48
CA LEU A 29 10.98 -1.30 -2.41
C LEU A 29 11.21 0.15 -2.00
N SER A 30 10.16 0.83 -1.54
CA SER A 30 10.24 2.22 -1.10
C SER A 30 11.05 2.36 0.19
N LEU A 31 10.92 1.41 1.11
CA LEU A 31 11.76 1.32 2.31
C LEU A 31 13.25 1.17 1.95
N LEU A 32 13.59 0.34 0.97
CA LEU A 32 14.97 0.20 0.48
C LEU A 32 15.50 1.52 -0.10
N MET A 33 14.68 2.23 -0.89
CA MET A 33 15.06 3.52 -1.49
C MET A 33 15.25 4.62 -0.43
N VAL A 34 14.36 4.71 0.56
CA VAL A 34 14.53 5.64 1.69
C VAL A 34 15.80 5.32 2.50
N ARG A 35 16.11 4.04 2.72
CA ARG A 35 17.35 3.64 3.40
C ARG A 35 18.60 4.06 2.63
N ALA A 36 18.54 4.00 1.30
CA ALA A 36 19.56 4.47 0.38
C ALA A 36 19.53 6.00 0.12
N GLU A 37 18.63 6.73 0.77
CA GLU A 37 18.45 8.19 0.62
C GLU A 37 18.02 8.63 -0.79
N ASP A 38 17.46 7.70 -1.56
CA ASP A 38 16.88 7.94 -2.89
C ASP A 38 15.38 8.27 -2.77
N TYR A 39 15.09 9.43 -2.18
CA TYR A 39 13.71 9.85 -1.88
C TYR A 39 12.87 10.08 -3.14
N GLN A 40 13.49 10.51 -4.24
CA GLN A 40 12.79 10.71 -5.51
C GLN A 40 12.32 9.38 -6.08
N ARG A 41 13.16 8.33 -6.11
CA ARG A 41 12.70 7.01 -6.55
C ARG A 41 11.72 6.38 -5.57
N ALA A 42 11.89 6.61 -4.26
CA ALA A 42 10.91 6.18 -3.28
C ALA A 42 9.53 6.79 -3.59
N ARG A 43 9.49 8.07 -3.91
CA ARG A 43 8.27 8.78 -4.32
C ARG A 43 7.66 8.17 -5.60
N ASP A 44 8.47 8.01 -6.63
CA ASP A 44 8.00 7.54 -7.95
C ASP A 44 7.43 6.11 -7.88
N ASN A 45 8.10 5.21 -7.15
CA ASN A 45 7.66 3.81 -7.03
C ASN A 45 6.49 3.63 -6.06
N PHE A 46 6.56 4.27 -4.89
CA PHE A 46 5.53 4.14 -3.87
C PHE A 46 4.21 4.78 -4.29
N PHE A 47 4.25 6.04 -4.74
CA PHE A 47 3.02 6.81 -4.89
C PHE A 47 2.30 6.57 -6.20
N ALA A 48 3.00 6.47 -7.33
CA ALA A 48 2.30 6.31 -8.61
C ALA A 48 1.53 4.97 -8.65
N SER A 49 2.16 3.90 -8.18
CA SER A 49 1.61 2.55 -8.25
C SER A 49 0.85 2.16 -6.98
N GLY A 50 1.42 2.41 -5.79
CA GLY A 50 0.82 2.03 -4.52
C GLY A 50 -0.49 2.76 -4.23
N ARG A 51 -0.56 4.07 -4.52
CA ARG A 51 -1.80 4.85 -4.33
C ARG A 51 -2.93 4.38 -5.25
N ARG A 52 -2.60 4.04 -6.50
CA ARG A 52 -3.59 3.53 -7.46
C ARG A 52 -4.16 2.20 -6.99
N ILE A 53 -3.32 1.31 -6.48
CA ILE A 53 -3.75 0.03 -5.92
C ILE A 53 -4.60 0.26 -4.66
N TRP A 54 -4.18 1.13 -3.76
CA TRP A 54 -4.97 1.49 -2.56
C TRP A 54 -6.33 2.08 -2.92
N PHE A 55 -6.41 2.96 -3.91
CA PHE A 55 -7.67 3.52 -4.37
C PHE A 55 -8.63 2.44 -4.89
N MET A 56 -8.12 1.44 -5.62
CA MET A 56 -8.94 0.35 -6.14
C MET A 56 -9.36 -0.66 -5.07
N PHE A 57 -8.52 -0.95 -4.07
CA PHE A 57 -8.72 -2.09 -3.16
C PHE A 57 -8.81 -1.75 -1.68
N GLY A 58 -8.41 -0.55 -1.26
CA GLY A 58 -8.47 -0.08 0.12
C GLY A 58 -9.88 -0.09 0.69
N GLY A 59 -10.89 0.18 -0.15
CA GLY A 59 -12.29 0.03 0.24
C GLY A 59 -12.68 -1.40 0.62
N THR A 60 -12.01 -2.42 0.08
CA THR A 60 -12.25 -3.81 0.50
C THR A 60 -11.61 -4.10 1.85
N VAL A 61 -10.37 -3.64 2.07
CA VAL A 61 -9.71 -3.78 3.38
C VAL A 61 -10.56 -3.11 4.45
N LYS A 62 -11.01 -1.87 4.21
CA LYS A 62 -11.92 -1.14 5.12
C LYS A 62 -13.25 -1.84 5.40
N ARG A 63 -13.78 -2.61 4.44
CA ARG A 63 -15.02 -3.36 4.61
C ARG A 63 -14.83 -4.59 5.49
N LEU A 64 -13.68 -5.25 5.38
CA LEU A 64 -13.35 -6.43 6.18
C LEU A 64 -12.88 -6.03 7.58
N ASP A 65 -12.06 -4.98 7.67
CA ASP A 65 -11.53 -4.42 8.90
C ASP A 65 -11.33 -2.90 8.71
N ALA A 66 -12.26 -2.13 9.28
CA ALA A 66 -12.26 -0.68 9.16
C ALA A 66 -11.07 -0.03 9.88
N ASP A 67 -10.64 -0.57 11.02
CA ASP A 67 -9.52 -0.04 11.80
C ASP A 67 -8.21 -0.24 11.04
N LEU A 68 -7.99 -1.46 10.52
CA LEU A 68 -6.84 -1.76 9.66
C LEU A 68 -6.80 -0.86 8.42
N GLY A 69 -7.95 -0.72 7.75
CA GLY A 69 -8.06 0.12 6.57
C GLY A 69 -7.75 1.60 6.85
N ASN A 70 -8.20 2.13 7.98
CA ASN A 70 -7.92 3.51 8.40
C ASN A 70 -6.45 3.69 8.80
N LYS A 71 -5.84 2.71 9.48
CA LYS A 71 -4.41 2.74 9.82
C LYS A 71 -3.52 2.75 8.58
N ILE A 72 -3.83 1.93 7.57
CA ILE A 72 -3.10 1.91 6.29
C ILE A 72 -3.22 3.26 5.59
N GLU A 73 -4.43 3.81 5.48
CA GLU A 73 -4.65 5.12 4.83
C GLU A 73 -3.92 6.25 5.55
N ALA A 74 -3.95 6.26 6.89
CA ALA A 74 -3.23 7.25 7.69
C ALA A 74 -1.71 7.18 7.44
N LYS A 75 -1.13 5.97 7.40
CA LYS A 75 0.29 5.79 7.07
C LYS A 75 0.62 6.21 5.65
N PHE A 76 -0.23 5.88 4.68
CA PHE A 76 -0.06 6.34 3.29
C PHE A 76 0.00 7.86 3.19
N ASN A 77 -0.93 8.56 3.85
CA ASN A 77 -0.98 10.02 3.85
C ASN A 77 0.22 10.64 4.56
N SER A 78 0.66 10.05 5.67
CA SER A 78 1.85 10.48 6.41
C SER A 78 3.12 10.37 5.56
N ILE A 79 3.34 9.21 4.94
CA ILE A 79 4.48 8.96 4.03
C ILE A 79 4.45 9.92 2.84
N ASN A 80 3.27 10.19 2.27
CA ASN A 80 3.09 11.19 1.20
C ASN A 80 3.56 12.57 1.64
N THR A 81 3.05 13.02 2.77
CA THR A 81 3.39 14.33 3.31
C THR A 81 4.90 14.44 3.56
N MET A 82 5.54 13.39 4.07
CA MET A 82 6.98 13.38 4.32
C MET A 82 7.83 13.35 3.05
N LEU A 83 7.45 12.58 2.03
CA LEU A 83 8.19 12.52 0.76
C LEU A 83 8.01 13.77 -0.11
N ASP A 84 6.97 14.57 0.13
CA ASP A 84 6.77 15.87 -0.51
C ASP A 84 7.56 17.00 0.18
N GLN A 85 8.19 16.75 1.33
CA GLN A 85 9.04 17.73 2.01
C GLN A 85 10.37 17.92 1.27
N GLN A 86 10.89 19.15 1.28
CA GLN A 86 12.18 19.49 0.66
C GLN A 86 13.37 18.74 1.29
N ALA A 87 13.25 18.37 2.57
CA ALA A 87 14.21 17.53 3.29
C ALA A 87 13.44 16.46 4.10
N PRO A 88 13.15 15.30 3.50
CA PRO A 88 12.41 14.24 4.19
C PRO A 88 13.19 13.69 5.39
N THR A 89 12.49 13.45 6.50
CA THR A 89 13.14 12.87 7.70
C THR A 89 13.28 11.36 7.51
N LYS A 90 14.50 10.89 7.19
CA LYS A 90 14.83 9.46 6.96
C LYS A 90 14.24 8.53 8.02
N ASN A 91 14.47 8.83 9.30
CA ASN A 91 14.02 7.97 10.40
C ASN A 91 12.49 7.89 10.50
N ALA A 92 11.79 9.00 10.26
CA ALA A 92 10.33 9.02 10.28
C ALA A 92 9.76 8.25 9.09
N LEU A 93 10.35 8.41 7.89
CA LEU A 93 9.97 7.63 6.70
C LEU A 93 10.21 6.14 6.89
N VAL A 94 11.37 5.75 7.41
CA VAL A 94 11.69 4.34 7.69
C VAL A 94 10.69 3.75 8.69
N SER A 95 10.37 4.49 9.77
CA SER A 95 9.40 4.06 10.78
C SER A 95 8.01 3.85 10.17
N ASP A 96 7.51 4.82 9.42
CA ASP A 96 6.17 4.74 8.83
C ASP A 96 6.07 3.69 7.72
N LEU A 97 7.10 3.54 6.88
CA LEU A 97 7.15 2.49 5.86
C LEU A 97 7.23 1.10 6.49
N THR A 98 7.96 0.94 7.60
CA THR A 98 8.04 -0.34 8.32
C THR A 98 6.69 -0.70 8.93
N GLU A 99 6.01 0.25 9.58
CA GLU A 99 4.68 0.01 10.12
C GLU A 99 3.66 -0.25 9.01
N LEU A 100 3.75 0.46 7.89
CA LEU A 100 2.90 0.20 6.74
C LEU A 100 3.12 -1.19 6.15
N ASP A 101 4.36 -1.65 6.02
CA ASP A 101 4.65 -3.03 5.56
C ASP A 101 3.97 -4.06 6.47
N ARG A 102 4.08 -3.89 7.79
CA ARG A 102 3.40 -4.73 8.78
C ARG A 102 1.88 -4.73 8.58
N LEU A 103 1.27 -3.56 8.41
CA LEU A 103 -0.17 -3.43 8.17
C LEU A 103 -0.59 -4.08 6.83
N MET A 104 0.23 -3.97 5.78
CA MET A 104 -0.03 -4.60 4.50
C MET A 104 0.02 -6.13 4.59
N GLN A 105 0.95 -6.69 5.36
CA GLN A 105 0.98 -8.14 5.63
C GLN A 105 -0.29 -8.61 6.36
N ILE A 106 -0.81 -7.82 7.30
CA ILE A 106 -2.09 -8.09 7.96
C ILE A 106 -3.23 -7.99 6.94
N ALA A 107 -3.25 -6.96 6.10
CA ALA A 107 -4.29 -6.79 5.09
C ALA A 107 -4.34 -7.92 4.07
N VAL A 108 -3.19 -8.52 3.71
CA VAL A 108 -3.14 -9.73 2.90
C VAL A 108 -3.82 -10.89 3.64
N LYS A 109 -3.49 -11.13 4.92
CA LYS A 109 -4.12 -12.20 5.72
C LYS A 109 -5.62 -12.01 5.89
N THR A 110 -6.06 -10.82 6.31
CA THR A 110 -7.48 -10.47 6.45
C THR A 110 -8.22 -10.62 5.13
N SER A 111 -7.60 -10.22 4.02
CA SER A 111 -8.17 -10.40 2.69
C SER A 111 -8.21 -11.86 2.25
N ASP A 112 -7.34 -12.72 2.80
CA ASP A 112 -7.26 -14.15 2.50
C ASP A 112 -8.28 -14.97 3.31
N GLU A 113 -8.62 -14.52 4.53
CA GLU A 113 -9.58 -15.14 5.46
C GLU A 113 -11.03 -14.66 5.24
N GLY A 114 -11.23 -13.42 4.80
CA GLY A 114 -12.55 -12.82 4.56
C GLY A 114 -13.20 -13.16 3.20
N ILE A 115 -12.74 -14.23 2.55
CA ILE A 115 -13.29 -14.78 1.28
C ILE A 115 -13.83 -16.17 1.57
#